data_AF-A0A7S3PS04-F1
#
_entry.id   AF-A0A7S3PS04-F1
#
_cell.length_a   1.000
_cell.length_b   1.000
_cell.length_c   1.000
_cell.angle_alpha   90.00
_cell.angle_beta   90.00
_cell.angle_gamma   90.00
#
_symmetry.space_group_name_H-M   'P 1'
#
loop_
_entity.id
_entity.type
_entity.pdbx_description
1 polymer ?
#
loop_
_entity_poly.entity_id
_entity_poly.type
_entity_poly.pdbx_seq_one_letter_code
_entity_poly.pdbx_strand_id
1 'polypeptide(L)'
;AADDHCRIYIDERLIFDHWDTPHGGENETALATYIVQEKNLVRIRVEYREITGSAHLQLKWKIANDLIPHTITPEYFYQVNEFEFSPIRGILVRDASIDAKTTYASGSALVHTIAGTKSKVAIYPRDRFGNTHTNDDYLTFTKMILNTFEVTCDLILPREQNEKYSIVETVQAELTYDSATGFFTAAYVPQTAGDYLLSVKMLST
;
A
#
# COMPACT_ATOMS: atom_id res chain seq x y z
N ALA A 1 1.30 7.02 23.84
CA ALA A 1 0.39 6.28 22.94
C ALA A 1 0.49 6.94 21.58
N ALA A 2 0.80 6.15 20.56
CA ALA A 2 0.65 6.51 19.17
C ALA A 2 -0.24 5.44 18.52
N ASP A 3 -1.04 5.82 17.55
CA ASP A 3 -1.84 4.89 16.72
C ASP A 3 -0.98 4.15 15.70
N ASP A 4 -0.02 4.83 15.09
CA ASP A 4 0.95 4.25 14.16
C ASP A 4 2.40 4.42 14.69
N HIS A 5 3.29 4.98 13.87
CA HIS A 5 4.72 4.96 14.14
C HIS A 5 5.15 6.14 14.98
N CYS A 6 6.05 5.85 15.93
CA CYS A 6 6.61 6.88 16.79
C CYS A 6 8.06 6.57 17.16
N ARG A 7 8.89 7.61 17.21
CA ARG A 7 10.20 7.60 17.85
C ARG A 7 10.31 8.76 18.81
N ILE A 8 10.89 8.50 19.97
CA ILE A 8 11.08 9.52 21.01
C ILE A 8 12.56 9.60 21.34
N TYR A 9 13.05 10.83 21.34
CA TYR A 9 14.39 11.18 21.75
C TYR A 9 14.33 12.12 22.95
N ILE A 10 15.22 11.90 23.90
CA ILE A 10 15.47 12.82 25.02
C ILE A 10 16.93 13.24 24.94
N ASP A 11 17.18 14.55 24.85
CA ASP A 11 18.51 15.12 24.65
C ASP A 11 19.27 14.46 23.47
N GLU A 12 18.55 14.29 22.36
CA GLU A 12 18.97 13.62 21.12
C GLU A 12 19.31 12.12 21.23
N ARG A 13 19.21 11.54 22.44
CA ARG A 13 19.33 10.09 22.62
C ARG A 13 18.01 9.42 22.28
N LEU A 14 18.03 8.42 21.39
CA LEU A 14 16.88 7.57 21.11
C LEU A 14 16.50 6.77 22.35
N ILE A 15 15.27 6.97 22.84
CA ILE A 15 14.74 6.31 24.04
C ILE A 15 13.68 5.27 23.67
N PHE A 16 12.94 5.51 22.58
CA PHE A 16 11.92 4.61 22.07
C PHE A 16 11.92 4.65 20.54
N ASP A 17 11.87 3.47 19.92
CA ASP A 17 11.81 3.31 18.47
C ASP A 17 10.77 2.28 18.04
N HIS A 18 9.75 2.75 17.34
CA HIS A 18 8.71 1.93 16.71
C HIS A 18 8.44 2.41 15.28
N TRP A 19 9.52 2.69 14.53
CA TRP A 19 9.40 3.30 13.21
C TRP A 19 9.13 2.33 12.05
N ASP A 20 9.65 1.11 12.12
CA ASP A 20 9.61 0.14 11.01
C ASP A 20 8.87 -1.16 11.37
N THR A 21 8.14 -1.15 12.47
CA THR A 21 7.36 -2.26 12.98
C THR A 21 6.05 -2.41 12.20
N PRO A 22 5.72 -3.61 11.70
CA PRO A 22 4.51 -3.84 10.91
C PRO A 22 3.23 -3.55 11.70
N HIS A 23 2.29 -2.84 11.08
CA HIS A 23 1.02 -2.45 11.69
C HIS A 23 0.20 -3.64 12.18
N GLY A 24 -0.17 -3.57 13.45
CA GLY A 24 -1.07 -4.51 14.11
C GLY A 24 -2.16 -3.79 14.90
N GLY A 25 -2.79 -2.74 14.35
CA GLY A 25 -4.09 -2.21 14.78
C GLY A 25 -4.29 -1.80 16.25
N GLU A 26 -3.23 -1.72 17.05
CA GLU A 26 -3.31 -1.45 18.49
C GLU A 26 -2.55 -0.16 18.82
N ASN A 27 -3.11 0.65 19.72
CA ASN A 27 -2.43 1.82 20.25
C ASN A 27 -1.11 1.40 20.91
N GLU A 28 -0.01 1.74 20.25
CA GLU A 28 1.35 1.50 20.69
C GLU A 28 1.62 2.33 21.96
N THR A 29 1.77 1.64 23.10
CA THR A 29 2.18 2.27 24.36
C THR A 29 3.53 1.75 24.78
N ALA A 30 4.51 2.65 24.77
CA ALA A 30 5.83 2.39 25.32
C ALA A 30 6.09 3.23 26.57
N LEU A 31 6.79 2.60 27.51
CA LEU A 31 7.28 3.23 28.73
C LEU A 31 8.80 3.25 28.67
N ALA A 32 9.40 4.39 28.98
CA ALA A 32 10.84 4.50 29.13
C ALA A 32 11.19 5.29 30.38
N THR A 33 12.34 4.96 30.98
CA THR A 33 12.87 5.64 32.16
C THR A 33 14.07 6.48 31.78
N TYR A 34 14.06 7.73 32.18
CA TYR A 34 15.16 8.67 32.01
C TYR A 34 15.48 9.35 33.35
N ILE A 35 16.77 9.52 33.64
CA ILE A 35 17.24 10.20 34.85
C ILE A 35 17.56 11.64 34.45
N VAL A 36 16.73 12.58 34.90
CA VAL A 36 16.97 14.01 34.69
C VAL A 36 18.09 14.45 35.64
N GLN A 37 19.22 14.90 35.08
CA GLN A 37 20.27 15.57 35.84
C GLN A 37 19.91 17.06 35.94
N GLU A 38 19.88 17.60 37.16
CA GLU A 38 19.55 18.97 37.62
C GLU A 38 18.89 19.99 36.64
N LYS A 39 17.74 20.54 37.07
CA LYS A 39 17.12 21.88 36.80
C LYS A 39 17.19 22.51 35.39
N ASN A 40 17.57 21.77 34.36
CA ASN A 40 17.62 22.28 32.99
C ASN A 40 16.39 21.86 32.19
N LEU A 41 16.08 22.65 31.16
CA LEU A 41 15.12 22.24 30.14
C LEU A 41 15.62 20.97 29.45
N VAL A 42 14.74 19.99 29.33
CA VAL A 42 15.03 18.72 28.65
C VAL A 42 14.49 18.81 27.23
N ARG A 43 15.32 18.48 26.24
CA ARG A 43 14.88 18.47 24.84
C ARG A 43 14.19 17.15 24.55
N ILE A 44 12.87 17.19 24.35
CA ILE A 44 12.10 16.04 23.87
C ILE A 44 11.84 16.24 22.38
N ARG A 45 12.24 15.28 21.56
CA ARG A 45 11.90 15.22 20.14
C ARG A 45 11.02 14.00 19.90
N VAL A 46 9.85 14.22 19.32
CA VAL A 46 8.96 13.14 18.89
C VAL A 46 8.88 13.17 17.38
N GLU A 47 9.22 12.06 16.74
CA GLU A 47 8.90 11.80 15.35
C GLU A 47 7.69 10.88 15.31
N TYR A 48 6.71 11.22 14.48
CA TYR A 48 5.46 10.50 14.41
C TYR A 48 4.98 10.44 12.96
N ARG A 49 4.43 9.28 12.55
CA ARG A 49 3.87 9.05 11.21
C ARG A 49 2.56 8.29 11.35
N GLU A 50 1.49 8.96 10.94
CA GLU A 50 0.18 8.37 10.66
C GLU A 50 0.17 7.84 9.21
N ILE A 51 -0.39 6.66 9.01
CA ILE A 51 -0.49 6.00 7.71
C ILE A 51 -1.91 6.14 7.16
N THR A 52 -2.93 5.91 7.98
CA THR A 52 -4.33 5.95 7.53
C THR A 52 -5.30 6.39 8.62
N GLY A 53 -6.04 7.46 8.35
CA GLY A 53 -7.13 7.90 9.22
C GLY A 53 -6.79 9.17 9.96
N SER A 54 -7.18 9.24 11.24
CA SER A 54 -7.00 10.44 12.07
C SER A 54 -5.82 10.26 13.00
N ALA A 55 -4.81 11.10 12.80
CA ALA A 55 -3.59 11.08 13.61
C ALA A 55 -3.85 11.33 15.11
N HIS A 56 -3.33 10.44 15.96
CA HIS A 56 -3.40 10.51 17.42
C HIS A 56 -2.05 10.21 18.07
N LEU A 57 -1.56 11.20 18.83
CA LEU A 57 -0.35 11.08 19.65
C LEU A 57 -0.59 11.67 21.03
N GLN A 58 -0.23 10.90 22.06
CA GLN A 58 -0.26 11.35 23.46
C GLN A 58 1.04 11.00 24.19
N LEU A 59 1.73 12.03 24.65
CA LEU A 59 2.89 11.93 25.55
C LEU A 59 2.43 12.07 27.01
N LYS A 60 2.78 11.10 27.84
CA LYS A 60 2.57 11.12 29.30
C LYS A 60 3.89 10.90 30.01
N TRP A 61 3.98 11.37 31.24
CA TRP A 61 5.15 11.25 32.08
C TRP A 61 4.76 10.93 33.52
N LYS A 62 5.68 10.32 34.26
CA LYS A 62 5.57 10.14 35.70
C LYS A 62 6.95 10.09 36.32
N ILE A 63 7.05 10.51 37.58
CA ILE A 63 8.22 10.18 38.39
C ILE A 63 8.21 8.69 38.73
N ALA A 64 9.38 8.09 38.94
CA ALA A 64 9.52 6.63 39.04
C ALA A 64 8.61 5.97 40.08
N ASN A 65 8.34 6.65 41.19
CA ASN A 65 7.52 6.14 42.30
C ASN A 65 6.02 6.49 42.18
N ASP A 66 5.62 7.16 41.11
CA ASP A 66 4.21 7.45 40.87
C ASP A 66 3.55 6.28 40.12
N LEU A 67 2.30 6.01 40.48
CA LEU A 67 1.51 4.93 39.91
C LEU A 67 0.83 5.38 38.61
N ILE A 68 0.53 6.67 38.46
CA ILE A 68 -0.30 7.20 37.39
C ILE A 68 0.54 8.10 36.46
N PRO A 69 0.60 7.82 35.14
CA PRO A 69 1.15 8.76 34.16
C PRO A 69 0.26 9.99 33.99
N HIS A 70 0.86 11.16 34.06
CA HIS A 70 0.20 12.46 33.86
C HIS A 70 0.49 13.01 32.47
N THR A 71 -0.44 13.79 31.93
CA THR A 71 -0.17 14.60 30.73
C THR A 71 0.77 15.75 31.13
N ILE A 72 1.75 16.08 30.28
CA ILE A 72 2.56 17.28 30.48
C ILE A 72 1.65 18.49 30.26
N THR A 73 1.45 19.32 31.29
CA THR A 73 0.62 20.52 31.13
C THR A 73 1.32 21.52 30.21
N PRO A 74 0.57 22.23 29.33
CA PRO A 74 1.17 23.12 28.33
C PRO A 74 2.10 24.21 28.90
N GLU A 75 1.88 24.60 30.16
CA GLU A 75 2.73 25.55 30.91
C GLU A 75 4.19 25.09 31.10
N TYR A 76 4.49 23.80 30.95
CA TYR A 76 5.85 23.26 31.00
C TYR A 76 6.50 23.09 29.62
N PHE A 77 5.79 23.42 28.53
CA PHE A 77 6.36 23.38 27.19
C PHE A 77 7.05 24.69 26.84
N TYR A 78 8.30 24.56 26.40
CA TYR A 78 9.07 25.65 25.80
C TYR A 78 9.20 25.37 24.31
N GLN A 79 8.48 26.15 23.51
CA GLN A 79 8.58 26.07 22.07
C GLN A 79 9.78 26.89 21.60
N VAL A 80 10.73 26.24 20.93
CA VAL A 80 11.69 26.93 20.07
C VAL A 80 10.94 27.19 18.76
N ASN A 81 11.05 28.41 18.22
CA ASN A 81 10.33 28.90 17.03
C ASN A 81 9.96 27.80 16.02
N GLU A 82 8.73 27.84 15.51
CA GLU A 82 8.32 26.94 14.43
C GLU A 82 9.27 27.07 13.24
N PHE A 83 9.58 25.94 12.60
CA PHE A 83 10.28 25.99 11.33
C PHE A 83 9.45 26.82 10.34
N GLU A 84 10.14 27.68 9.60
CA GLU A 84 9.52 28.40 8.49
C GLU A 84 8.81 27.36 7.59
N PHE A 85 7.53 27.59 7.30
CA PHE A 85 6.64 26.71 6.52
C PHE A 85 6.03 25.50 7.25
N SER A 86 6.15 25.37 8.58
CA SER A 86 5.34 24.40 9.34
C SER A 86 3.90 24.90 9.54
N PRO A 87 2.86 24.05 9.41
CA PRO A 87 2.90 22.72 8.81
C PRO A 87 3.12 22.81 7.28
N ILE A 88 4.02 21.99 6.74
CA ILE A 88 4.20 21.93 5.28
C ILE A 88 2.95 21.27 4.70
N ARG A 89 2.14 22.06 4.01
CA ARG A 89 0.94 21.59 3.32
C ARG A 89 1.23 21.36 1.84
N GLY A 90 0.53 20.40 1.24
CA GLY A 90 0.61 20.17 -0.21
C GLY A 90 1.82 19.36 -0.67
N ILE A 91 2.42 18.54 0.20
CA ILE A 91 3.34 17.49 -0.26
C ILE A 91 2.51 16.48 -1.05
N LEU A 92 2.68 16.48 -2.36
CA LEU A 92 2.06 15.50 -3.24
C LEU A 92 2.93 14.25 -3.27
N VAL A 93 2.49 13.21 -2.56
CA VAL A 93 3.07 11.86 -2.68
C VAL A 93 2.40 11.19 -3.86
N ARG A 94 3.20 10.82 -4.88
CA ARG A 94 2.73 10.07 -6.04
C ARG A 94 3.12 8.62 -5.91
N ASP A 95 2.32 7.76 -6.49
CA ASP A 95 2.66 6.35 -6.72
C ASP A 95 3.88 6.23 -7.65
N ALA A 96 4.56 5.08 -7.54
CA ALA A 96 5.59 4.73 -8.50
C ALA A 96 4.98 4.09 -9.76
N SER A 97 5.81 3.89 -10.79
CA SER A 97 5.42 3.13 -11.99
C SER A 97 4.86 1.75 -11.62
N ILE A 98 3.85 1.31 -12.39
CA ILE A 98 3.26 -0.03 -12.31
C ILE A 98 4.36 -1.08 -12.48
N ASP A 99 4.31 -2.13 -11.65
CA ASP A 99 5.24 -3.25 -11.67
C ASP A 99 4.49 -4.58 -11.82
N ALA A 100 4.94 -5.40 -12.78
CA ALA A 100 4.32 -6.69 -13.08
C ALA A 100 4.45 -7.71 -11.94
N LYS A 101 5.48 -7.60 -11.08
CA LYS A 101 5.74 -8.54 -9.97
C LYS A 101 4.79 -8.32 -8.80
N THR A 102 4.37 -7.07 -8.57
CA THR A 102 3.45 -6.70 -7.48
C THR A 102 2.00 -6.68 -7.95
N THR A 103 1.76 -6.52 -9.26
CA THR A 103 0.44 -6.63 -9.88
C THR A 103 -0.09 -8.08 -9.83
N TYR A 104 -1.39 -8.24 -9.56
CA TYR A 104 -2.02 -9.55 -9.50
C TYR A 104 -3.41 -9.56 -10.13
N ALA A 105 -3.90 -10.76 -10.45
CA ALA A 105 -5.24 -10.99 -10.98
C ALA A 105 -6.07 -11.85 -10.01
N SER A 106 -7.40 -11.68 -10.03
CA SER A 106 -8.33 -12.50 -9.24
C SER A 106 -9.65 -12.75 -9.99
N GLY A 107 -10.37 -13.80 -9.60
CA GLY A 107 -11.67 -14.15 -10.17
C GLY A 107 -11.79 -15.63 -10.49
N SER A 108 -13.02 -16.15 -10.49
CA SER A 108 -13.31 -17.57 -10.75
C SER A 108 -12.90 -18.01 -12.15
N ALA A 109 -12.92 -17.09 -13.12
CA ALA A 109 -12.53 -17.35 -14.50
C ALA A 109 -11.04 -17.70 -14.68
N LEU A 110 -10.20 -17.46 -13.67
CA LEU A 110 -8.81 -17.96 -13.63
C LEU A 110 -8.73 -19.49 -13.51
N VAL A 111 -9.79 -20.12 -13.01
CA VAL A 111 -9.83 -21.56 -12.71
C VAL A 111 -10.84 -22.28 -13.57
N HIS A 112 -11.98 -21.64 -13.87
CA HIS A 112 -13.08 -22.27 -14.60
C HIS A 112 -13.88 -21.26 -15.43
N THR A 113 -14.15 -21.61 -16.67
CA THR A 113 -14.98 -20.85 -17.61
C THR A 113 -15.88 -21.79 -18.42
N ILE A 114 -16.92 -21.26 -19.06
CA ILE A 114 -17.86 -22.03 -19.87
C ILE A 114 -17.75 -21.54 -21.32
N ALA A 115 -17.53 -22.48 -22.25
CA ALA A 115 -17.52 -22.18 -23.68
C ALA A 115 -18.83 -21.48 -24.12
N GLY A 116 -18.69 -20.44 -24.95
CA GLY A 116 -19.77 -19.57 -25.40
C GLY A 116 -20.24 -18.55 -24.36
N THR A 117 -19.71 -18.55 -23.13
CA THR A 117 -20.14 -17.63 -22.06
C THR A 117 -19.07 -16.58 -21.75
N LYS A 118 -19.47 -15.30 -21.68
CA LYS A 118 -18.57 -14.20 -21.30
C LYS A 118 -18.06 -14.40 -19.87
N SER A 119 -16.75 -14.53 -19.75
CA SER A 119 -16.03 -14.67 -18.49
C SER A 119 -15.21 -13.42 -18.19
N LYS A 120 -14.93 -13.20 -16.91
CA LYS A 120 -14.30 -11.97 -16.41
C LYS A 120 -13.25 -12.28 -15.35
N VAL A 121 -12.10 -11.62 -15.46
CA VAL A 121 -11.03 -11.61 -14.44
C VAL A 121 -10.75 -10.16 -14.07
N ALA A 122 -10.57 -9.89 -12.78
CA ALA A 122 -10.14 -8.59 -12.29
C ALA A 122 -8.61 -8.55 -12.21
N ILE A 123 -7.99 -7.46 -12.65
CA ILE A 123 -6.56 -7.22 -12.58
C ILE A 123 -6.32 -5.96 -11.75
N TYR A 124 -5.46 -6.09 -10.75
CA TYR A 124 -5.15 -5.09 -9.73
C TYR A 124 -3.73 -4.57 -9.95
N PRO A 125 -3.56 -3.45 -10.68
CA PRO A 125 -2.25 -2.87 -10.95
C PRO A 125 -1.65 -2.32 -9.67
N ARG A 126 -0.39 -2.68 -9.41
CA ARG A 126 0.38 -2.20 -8.26
C ARG A 126 1.66 -1.54 -8.71
N ASP A 127 2.11 -0.54 -7.97
CA ASP A 127 3.44 0.01 -8.17
C ASP A 127 4.54 -0.94 -7.64
N ARG A 128 5.81 -0.60 -7.86
CA ARG A 128 6.96 -1.40 -7.40
C ARG A 128 7.01 -1.65 -5.87
N PHE A 129 6.25 -0.89 -5.09
CA PHE A 129 6.16 -1.00 -3.63
C PHE A 129 4.88 -1.70 -3.16
N GLY A 130 4.01 -2.11 -4.09
CA GLY A 130 2.75 -2.79 -3.80
C GLY A 130 1.55 -1.85 -3.57
N ASN A 131 1.72 -0.54 -3.77
CA ASN A 131 0.64 0.42 -3.58
C ASN A 131 -0.39 0.31 -4.72
N THR A 132 -1.67 0.55 -4.40
CA THR A 132 -2.67 0.79 -5.44
C THR A 132 -2.30 2.05 -6.20
N HIS A 133 -2.35 2.01 -7.53
CA HIS A 133 -2.20 3.23 -8.31
C HIS A 133 -3.49 4.05 -8.18
N THR A 134 -3.42 5.19 -7.50
CA THR A 134 -4.57 6.08 -7.25
C THR A 134 -4.26 7.40 -7.92
N ASN A 135 -4.61 7.55 -9.19
CA ASN A 135 -4.36 8.81 -9.89
C ASN A 135 -5.64 9.67 -9.95
N ASP A 136 -5.49 10.95 -9.61
CA ASP A 136 -6.57 11.95 -9.61
C ASP A 136 -7.09 12.28 -11.03
N ASP A 137 -6.34 11.93 -12.08
CA ASP A 137 -6.73 12.13 -13.49
C ASP A 137 -7.21 10.83 -14.15
N TYR A 138 -8.52 10.61 -14.04
CA TYR A 138 -9.24 9.43 -14.54
C TYR A 138 -9.01 9.14 -16.02
N LEU A 139 -9.01 10.16 -16.89
CA LEU A 139 -8.99 9.94 -18.35
C LEU A 139 -7.62 9.53 -18.85
N THR A 140 -6.57 10.15 -18.31
CA THR A 140 -5.18 9.82 -18.64
C THR A 140 -4.83 8.46 -18.05
N PHE A 141 -5.28 8.17 -16.84
CA PHE A 141 -5.05 6.89 -16.19
C PHE A 141 -5.73 5.72 -16.90
N THR A 142 -7.00 5.87 -17.31
CA THR A 142 -7.73 4.83 -18.04
C THR A 142 -7.05 4.50 -19.37
N LYS A 143 -6.63 5.51 -20.14
CA LYS A 143 -5.93 5.27 -21.41
C LYS A 143 -4.54 4.68 -21.21
N MET A 144 -3.83 5.08 -20.15
CA MET A 144 -2.52 4.50 -19.83
C MET A 144 -2.68 3.02 -19.49
N ILE A 145 -3.59 2.68 -18.57
CA ILE A 145 -3.69 1.32 -18.03
C ILE A 145 -4.20 0.31 -19.06
N LEU A 146 -5.13 0.72 -19.93
CA LEU A 146 -5.62 -0.14 -21.01
C LEU A 146 -4.53 -0.45 -22.05
N ASN A 147 -3.49 0.39 -22.15
CA ASN A 147 -2.32 0.15 -22.99
C ASN A 147 -1.14 -0.47 -22.23
N THR A 148 -1.25 -0.62 -20.91
CA THR A 148 -0.19 -1.23 -20.09
C THR A 148 -0.28 -2.76 -20.09
N PHE A 149 -1.45 -3.33 -20.34
CA PHE A 149 -1.64 -4.78 -20.24
C PHE A 149 -2.21 -5.38 -21.53
N GLU A 150 -1.67 -6.53 -21.91
CA GLU A 150 -2.27 -7.44 -22.86
C GLU A 150 -2.80 -8.67 -22.10
N VAL A 151 -4.05 -9.03 -22.35
CA VAL A 151 -4.67 -10.21 -21.73
C VAL A 151 -5.20 -11.14 -22.81
N THR A 152 -4.63 -12.34 -22.88
CA THR A 152 -5.00 -13.38 -23.85
C THR A 152 -5.50 -14.62 -23.14
N CYS A 153 -6.47 -15.29 -23.75
CA CYS A 153 -6.95 -16.60 -23.33
C CYS A 153 -6.71 -17.57 -24.49
N ASP A 154 -5.71 -18.42 -24.34
CA ASP A 154 -5.21 -19.30 -25.40
C ASP A 154 -5.72 -20.73 -25.18
N LEU A 155 -6.47 -21.28 -26.13
CA LEU A 155 -6.85 -22.70 -26.12
C LEU A 155 -5.60 -23.52 -26.38
N ILE A 156 -5.28 -24.43 -25.46
CA ILE A 156 -4.10 -25.27 -25.53
C ILE A 156 -4.46 -26.73 -25.75
N LEU A 157 -3.65 -27.41 -26.57
CA LEU A 157 -3.64 -28.86 -26.68
C LEU A 157 -2.32 -29.42 -26.16
N PRO A 158 -2.34 -30.58 -25.47
CA PRO A 158 -1.11 -31.27 -25.12
C PRO A 158 -0.38 -31.70 -26.40
N ARG A 159 0.93 -31.46 -26.46
CA ARG A 159 1.79 -31.90 -27.58
C ARG A 159 2.52 -33.18 -27.19
N GLU A 160 2.65 -34.12 -28.13
CA GLU A 160 3.56 -35.26 -27.94
C GLU A 160 5.01 -34.83 -28.22
N GLN A 161 5.88 -35.10 -27.25
CA GLN A 161 7.34 -34.86 -27.22
C GLN A 161 7.81 -33.40 -27.02
N ASN A 162 8.37 -33.15 -25.82
CA ASN A 162 9.25 -32.03 -25.42
C ASN A 162 8.76 -30.56 -25.53
N GLU A 163 7.49 -30.29 -25.86
CA GLU A 163 6.83 -29.01 -25.59
C GLU A 163 5.68 -29.17 -24.59
N LYS A 164 5.39 -28.13 -23.80
CA LYS A 164 4.40 -28.21 -22.71
C LYS A 164 2.96 -28.21 -23.24
N TYR A 165 2.70 -27.56 -24.39
CA TYR A 165 1.41 -27.46 -25.08
C TYR A 165 1.55 -26.71 -26.43
N SER A 166 0.59 -26.85 -27.33
CA SER A 166 0.42 -26.00 -28.54
C SER A 166 -0.80 -25.10 -28.43
N ILE A 167 -0.68 -23.83 -28.83
CA ILE A 167 -1.81 -22.88 -28.89
C ILE A 167 -2.58 -23.11 -30.19
N VAL A 168 -3.90 -23.28 -30.09
CA VAL A 168 -4.81 -23.57 -31.22
C VAL A 168 -5.68 -22.36 -31.56
N GLU A 169 -6.06 -21.59 -30.54
CA GLU A 169 -6.91 -20.41 -30.67
C GLU A 169 -6.47 -19.39 -29.62
N THR A 170 -6.41 -18.12 -29.99
CA THR A 170 -6.14 -17.01 -29.07
C THR A 170 -7.34 -16.08 -29.04
N VAL A 171 -7.92 -15.91 -27.86
CA VAL A 171 -8.99 -14.93 -27.61
C VAL A 171 -8.39 -13.73 -26.88
N GLN A 172 -8.47 -12.56 -27.52
CA GLN A 172 -8.08 -11.30 -26.90
C GLN A 172 -9.17 -10.83 -25.94
N ALA A 173 -8.80 -10.47 -24.70
CA ALA A 173 -9.76 -9.97 -23.74
C ALA A 173 -10.05 -8.47 -23.94
N GLU A 174 -11.31 -8.09 -23.79
CA GLU A 174 -11.74 -6.70 -23.72
C GLU A 174 -11.43 -6.15 -22.32
N LEU A 175 -10.63 -5.10 -22.24
CA LEU A 175 -10.26 -4.46 -20.97
C LEU A 175 -11.19 -3.29 -20.67
N THR A 176 -11.69 -3.22 -19.44
CA THR A 176 -12.50 -2.10 -18.94
C THR A 176 -12.03 -1.68 -17.56
N TYR A 177 -11.64 -0.42 -17.38
CA TYR A 177 -11.22 0.11 -16.09
C TYR A 177 -12.43 0.59 -15.26
N ASP A 178 -12.43 0.29 -13.96
CA ASP A 178 -13.42 0.79 -13.01
C ASP A 178 -12.73 1.71 -12.00
N SER A 179 -13.02 3.01 -12.08
CA SER A 179 -12.46 4.01 -11.16
C SER A 179 -13.02 3.96 -9.75
N ALA A 180 -14.21 3.39 -9.56
CA ALA A 180 -14.77 3.25 -8.22
C ALA A 180 -14.00 2.20 -7.41
N THR A 181 -13.43 1.20 -8.08
CA THR A 181 -12.76 0.07 -7.43
C THR A 181 -11.25 0.03 -7.65
N GLY A 182 -10.71 0.79 -8.62
CA GLY A 182 -9.28 0.91 -8.87
C GLY A 182 -8.66 -0.30 -9.59
N PHE A 183 -9.47 -1.20 -10.14
CA PHE A 183 -9.03 -2.34 -10.92
C PHE A 183 -9.65 -2.30 -12.33
N PHE A 184 -9.05 -3.03 -13.27
CA PHE A 184 -9.68 -3.26 -14.57
C PHE A 184 -10.14 -4.71 -14.71
N THR A 185 -11.22 -4.88 -15.46
CA THR A 185 -11.78 -6.17 -15.81
C THR A 185 -11.31 -6.56 -17.20
N ALA A 186 -10.76 -7.77 -17.32
CA ALA A 186 -10.53 -8.43 -18.60
C ALA A 186 -11.68 -9.40 -18.89
N ALA A 187 -12.43 -9.16 -19.97
CA ALA A 187 -13.56 -9.98 -20.39
C ALA A 187 -13.26 -10.74 -21.68
N TYR A 188 -13.48 -12.05 -21.70
CA TYR A 188 -13.27 -12.91 -22.88
C TYR A 188 -14.39 -13.95 -23.00
N VAL A 189 -14.56 -14.50 -24.20
CA VAL A 189 -15.56 -15.55 -24.50
C VAL A 189 -14.84 -16.72 -25.17
N PRO A 190 -14.47 -17.79 -24.43
CA PRO A 190 -13.91 -18.98 -25.06
C PRO A 190 -14.97 -19.63 -25.95
N GLN A 191 -14.67 -19.96 -27.20
CA GLN A 191 -15.65 -20.55 -28.12
C GLN A 191 -15.68 -22.08 -28.04
N THR A 192 -14.58 -22.68 -27.61
CA THR A 192 -14.36 -24.13 -27.64
C THR A 192 -14.14 -24.65 -26.22
N ALA A 193 -14.58 -25.86 -25.92
CA ALA A 193 -14.28 -26.50 -24.64
C ALA A 193 -12.85 -27.08 -24.67
N GLY A 194 -12.07 -26.87 -23.61
CA GLY A 194 -10.71 -27.38 -23.49
C GLY A 194 -9.94 -26.71 -22.37
N ASP A 195 -8.64 -27.01 -22.31
CA ASP A 195 -7.73 -26.35 -21.38
C ASP A 195 -7.27 -25.02 -21.98
N TYR A 196 -7.20 -24.00 -21.14
CA TYR A 196 -6.82 -22.65 -21.54
C TYR A 196 -5.64 -22.13 -20.73
N LEU A 197 -4.73 -21.42 -21.40
CA LEU A 197 -3.73 -20.59 -20.77
C LEU A 197 -4.21 -19.14 -20.79
N LEU A 198 -4.57 -18.60 -19.62
CA LEU A 198 -4.80 -17.17 -19.48
C LEU A 198 -3.47 -16.46 -19.21
N SER A 199 -3.06 -15.58 -20.12
CA SER A 199 -1.87 -14.75 -19.98
C SER A 199 -2.27 -13.31 -19.66
N VAL A 200 -1.72 -12.74 -18.58
CA VAL A 200 -1.78 -11.31 -18.29
C VAL A 200 -0.35 -10.78 -18.39
N LYS A 201 -0.07 -9.98 -19.41
CA LYS A 201 1.26 -9.47 -19.70
C LYS A 201 1.28 -7.96 -19.54
N MET A 202 2.23 -7.46 -18.76
CA MET A 202 2.54 -6.04 -18.75
C MET A 202 3.41 -5.72 -19.98
N LEU A 203 2.95 -4.80 -20.81
CA LEU A 203 3.69 -4.33 -21.98
C LEU A 203 4.79 -3.37 -21.50
N SER A 204 6.01 -3.54 -22.02
CA SER A 204 7.09 -2.59 -21.76
C SER A 204 6.73 -1.25 -22.40
N THR A 205 6.58 -0.22 -21.57
CA THR A 205 6.47 1.18 -21.98
C THR A 205 7.78 1.73 -22.51
#